data_AF-A0AAV1Q9G2-F1
#
_entry.id   AF-A0AAV1Q9G2-F1
#
_cell.length_a   1.000
_cell.length_b   1.000
_cell.length_c   1.000
_cell.angle_alpha   90.00
_cell.angle_beta   90.00
_cell.angle_gamma   90.00
#
_symmetry.space_group_name_H-M   'P 1'
#
loop_
_entity.id
_entity.type
_entity.pdbx_description
1 polymer ?
#
loop_
_entity_poly.entity_id
_entity_poly.type
_entity_poly.pdbx_seq_one_letter_code
_entity_poly.pdbx_strand_id
1 'polypeptide(L)'
;MIFCIRIKLRMNIHQVLFFCFLSGAPLGVNTQSNHTVTEGESVTVGCSGTVYGSRKFFCKDECKEVEDILVETEGNRAQSGRYSIKYTKGSAIELDVTITRLKKSDTGRYKCGYGSPSSPDSSYSFPIIVVDAVSGVSLPGYFWPLVASMSLITSGLWL
;
A
#
# COMPACT_ATOMS: atom_id res chain seq x y z
N MET A 1 -19.51 -19.35 -14.53
CA MET A 1 -20.84 -20.01 -14.53
C MET A 1 -21.75 -19.19 -15.42
N ILE A 2 -22.27 -19.76 -16.51
CA ILE A 2 -23.14 -19.02 -17.44
C ILE A 2 -24.54 -18.98 -16.84
N PHE A 3 -25.06 -17.78 -16.54
CA PHE A 3 -26.46 -17.58 -16.18
C PHE A 3 -27.21 -17.09 -17.42
N CYS A 4 -28.16 -17.89 -17.91
CA CYS A 4 -29.06 -17.46 -18.98
C CYS A 4 -30.46 -17.28 -18.40
N ILE A 5 -31.06 -16.10 -18.62
CA ILE A 5 -32.43 -15.81 -18.21
C ILE A 5 -33.35 -16.07 -19.40
N ARG A 6 -34.39 -16.88 -19.20
CA ARG A 6 -35.39 -17.16 -20.24
C ARG A 6 -36.50 -16.11 -20.16
N ILE A 7 -36.35 -15.01 -20.90
CA ILE A 7 -37.39 -13.96 -20.96
C ILE A 7 -38.50 -14.44 -21.90
N LYS A 8 -39.74 -14.55 -21.40
CA LYS A 8 -40.92 -14.89 -22.20
C LYS A 8 -41.71 -13.61 -22.49
N LEU A 9 -41.44 -12.95 -23.62
CA LEU A 9 -42.22 -11.80 -24.08
C LEU A 9 -43.59 -12.30 -24.57
N ARG A 10 -44.67 -11.73 -24.05
CA ARG A 10 -46.04 -12.16 -24.35
C ARG A 10 -46.56 -11.48 -25.62
N MET A 11 -46.05 -11.86 -26.79
CA MET A 11 -46.70 -11.58 -28.08
C MET A 11 -46.55 -12.78 -29.03
N ASN A 12 -47.60 -13.01 -29.80
CA ASN A 12 -48.08 -14.30 -30.32
C ASN A 12 -47.27 -14.91 -31.49
N ILE A 13 -45.94 -14.77 -31.54
CA ILE A 13 -45.05 -15.39 -32.52
C ILE A 13 -43.76 -15.89 -31.82
N HIS A 14 -43.38 -17.13 -32.12
CA HIS A 14 -42.52 -17.99 -31.32
C HIS A 14 -41.02 -17.70 -31.50
N GLN A 15 -40.48 -16.63 -30.89
CA GLN A 15 -39.03 -16.41 -30.79
C GLN A 15 -38.57 -16.28 -29.34
N VAL A 16 -37.94 -17.34 -28.82
CA VAL A 16 -37.34 -17.39 -27.48
C VAL A 16 -35.88 -16.93 -27.62
N LEU A 17 -35.59 -15.69 -27.26
CA LEU A 17 -34.22 -15.16 -27.24
C LEU A 17 -33.51 -15.59 -25.95
N PHE A 18 -32.36 -16.24 -26.09
CA PHE A 18 -31.49 -16.65 -24.98
C PHE A 18 -30.42 -15.57 -24.76
N PHE A 19 -30.59 -14.74 -23.73
CA PHE A 19 -29.53 -13.82 -23.29
C PHE A 19 -28.68 -14.52 -22.23
N CYS A 20 -27.46 -14.88 -22.62
CA CYS A 20 -26.48 -15.45 -21.71
C CYS A 20 -25.48 -14.36 -21.35
N PHE A 21 -25.49 -13.95 -20.08
CA PHE A 21 -24.50 -13.02 -19.57
C PHE A 21 -23.32 -13.83 -19.03
N LEU A 22 -22.12 -13.51 -19.49
CA LEU A 22 -20.91 -13.95 -18.81
C LEU A 22 -20.84 -13.14 -17.52
N SER A 23 -21.20 -13.74 -16.38
CA SER A 23 -20.83 -13.16 -15.10
C SER A 23 -19.31 -13.25 -14.99
N GLY A 24 -18.62 -12.17 -15.33
CA GLY A 24 -17.25 -11.99 -14.91
C GLY A 24 -17.25 -12.03 -13.39
N ALA A 25 -16.54 -12.98 -12.79
CA ALA A 25 -16.13 -12.80 -11.41
C ALA A 25 -15.43 -11.44 -11.35
N PRO A 26 -15.69 -10.59 -10.34
CA PRO A 26 -14.87 -9.39 -10.19
C PRO A 26 -13.42 -9.86 -10.18
N LEU A 27 -12.63 -9.36 -11.13
CA LEU A 27 -11.19 -9.49 -11.07
C LEU A 27 -10.80 -8.90 -9.73
N GLY A 28 -10.39 -9.75 -8.79
CA GLY A 28 -9.88 -9.31 -7.50
C GLY A 28 -8.71 -8.39 -7.78
N VAL A 29 -8.92 -7.09 -7.65
CA VAL A 29 -7.82 -6.13 -7.69
C VAL A 29 -6.99 -6.45 -6.45
N ASN A 30 -5.82 -7.08 -6.64
CA ASN A 30 -4.83 -7.23 -5.59
C ASN A 30 -4.34 -5.81 -5.26
N THR A 31 -4.97 -5.17 -4.26
CA THR A 31 -4.56 -3.86 -3.76
C THR A 31 -3.32 -4.02 -2.90
N GLN A 32 -2.17 -4.25 -3.54
CA GLN A 32 -0.88 -4.11 -2.87
C GLN A 32 -0.69 -2.62 -2.52
N SER A 33 -0.61 -2.31 -1.23
CA SER A 33 -0.40 -0.94 -0.76
C SER A 33 1.03 -0.50 -1.08
N ASN A 34 1.18 0.63 -1.77
CA ASN A 34 2.48 1.23 -2.04
C ASN A 34 2.83 2.22 -0.92
N HIS A 35 4.04 2.12 -0.37
CA HIS A 35 4.52 3.02 0.67
C HIS A 35 5.47 4.06 0.07
N THR A 36 4.99 5.29 -0.12
CA THR A 36 5.81 6.42 -0.55
C THR A 36 6.26 7.22 0.68
N VAL A 37 7.57 7.44 0.82
CA VAL A 37 8.18 8.05 2.00
C VAL A 37 9.19 9.10 1.56
N THR A 38 9.29 10.21 2.28
CA THR A 38 10.30 11.22 1.98
C THR A 38 11.68 10.79 2.52
N GLU A 39 12.74 11.09 1.78
CA GLU A 39 14.11 10.83 2.20
C GLU A 39 14.42 11.46 3.57
N GLY A 40 15.09 10.72 4.43
CA GLY A 40 15.37 11.08 5.82
C GLY A 40 14.27 10.70 6.82
N GLU A 41 13.04 10.41 6.36
CA GLU A 41 11.95 9.98 7.24
C GLU A 41 12.06 8.49 7.60
N SER A 42 11.10 8.02 8.41
CA SER A 42 11.00 6.61 8.81
C SER A 42 9.64 6.05 8.39
N VAL A 43 9.60 4.77 8.06
CA VAL A 43 8.36 4.07 7.71
C VAL A 43 8.16 2.88 8.63
N THR A 44 6.93 2.68 9.09
CA THR A 44 6.51 1.45 9.78
C THR A 44 5.42 0.80 8.96
N VAL A 45 5.59 -0.49 8.65
CA VAL A 45 4.66 -1.27 7.85
C VAL A 45 4.18 -2.45 8.68
N GLY A 46 2.86 -2.59 8.77
CA GLY A 46 2.22 -3.74 9.37
C GLY A 46 2.21 -4.91 8.37
N CYS A 47 2.80 -6.02 8.77
CA CYS A 47 2.88 -7.26 8.00
C CYS A 47 1.58 -8.04 8.15
N SER A 48 0.70 -7.92 7.16
CA SER A 48 -0.55 -8.67 7.16
C SER A 48 -0.29 -10.15 6.84
N GLY A 49 -0.86 -11.04 7.64
CA GLY A 49 -0.65 -12.48 7.48
C GLY A 49 -1.08 -13.25 8.71
N THR A 50 -1.34 -14.53 8.54
CA THR A 50 -1.58 -15.44 9.66
C THR A 50 -0.27 -15.66 10.41
N VAL A 51 -0.36 -15.64 11.73
CA VAL A 51 0.79 -15.85 12.62
C VAL A 51 1.16 -17.32 12.60
N TYR A 52 2.41 -17.61 12.26
CA TYR A 52 2.97 -18.96 12.29
C TYR A 52 4.28 -18.96 13.10
N GLY A 53 4.53 -20.01 13.88
CA GLY A 53 5.78 -20.18 14.61
C GLY A 53 6.18 -19.03 15.54
N SER A 54 7.43 -19.07 16.02
CA SER A 54 8.04 -18.02 16.85
C SER A 54 8.86 -17.03 16.01
N ARG A 55 9.59 -17.53 15.01
CA ARG A 55 10.52 -16.77 14.18
C ARG A 55 9.80 -15.78 13.25
N LYS A 56 10.31 -14.55 13.23
CA LYS A 56 9.84 -13.43 12.41
C LYS A 56 11.02 -12.85 11.67
N PHE A 57 10.81 -12.44 10.43
CA PHE A 57 11.86 -11.86 9.61
C PHE A 57 11.38 -10.62 8.87
N PHE A 58 12.35 -9.79 8.50
CA PHE A 58 12.20 -8.67 7.60
C PHE A 58 13.39 -8.65 6.66
N CYS A 59 13.12 -8.69 5.36
CA CYS A 59 14.14 -8.77 4.32
C CYS A 59 13.86 -7.77 3.20
N LYS A 60 14.90 -7.48 2.42
CA LYS A 60 14.79 -6.80 1.13
C LYS A 60 14.70 -7.85 0.01
N ASP A 61 14.07 -7.50 -1.09
CA ASP A 61 13.98 -8.31 -2.30
C ASP A 61 13.37 -9.71 -2.05
N GLU A 62 14.01 -10.79 -2.51
CA GLU A 62 13.40 -12.14 -2.48
C GLU A 62 13.66 -12.92 -1.18
N CYS A 63 14.52 -12.42 -0.29
CA CYS A 63 15.08 -13.14 0.87
C CYS A 63 15.88 -14.41 0.47
N LYS A 64 16.62 -14.37 -0.65
CA LYS A 64 17.39 -15.54 -1.13
C LYS A 64 18.78 -15.58 -0.53
N GLU A 65 19.42 -14.43 -0.47
CA GLU A 65 20.77 -14.29 0.07
C GLU A 65 20.72 -13.89 1.55
N VAL A 66 21.79 -14.14 2.30
CA VAL A 66 21.84 -13.81 3.73
C VAL A 66 21.82 -12.30 3.92
N GLU A 67 22.40 -11.55 2.99
CA GLU A 67 22.48 -10.09 2.96
C GLU A 67 21.11 -9.44 2.73
N ASP A 68 20.14 -10.18 2.18
CA ASP A 68 18.77 -9.72 2.02
C ASP A 68 18.05 -9.64 3.37
N ILE A 69 18.48 -10.44 4.36
CA ILE A 69 17.85 -10.50 5.69
C ILE A 69 18.29 -9.27 6.51
N LEU A 70 17.40 -8.29 6.61
CA LEU A 70 17.68 -7.03 7.30
C LEU A 70 17.64 -7.21 8.82
N VAL A 71 16.67 -7.97 9.33
CA VAL A 71 16.53 -8.30 10.75
C VAL A 71 15.60 -9.52 10.91
N GLU A 72 15.89 -10.37 11.90
CA GLU A 72 15.04 -11.49 12.29
C GLU A 72 15.11 -11.75 13.80
N THR A 73 14.10 -12.45 14.34
CA THR A 73 14.01 -12.75 15.77
C THR A 73 12.97 -13.81 16.08
N GLU A 74 13.14 -14.54 17.17
CA GLU A 74 12.08 -15.37 17.78
C GLU A 74 11.32 -14.62 18.89
N GLY A 75 11.83 -13.46 19.31
CA GLY A 75 11.25 -12.63 20.36
C GLY A 75 10.24 -11.61 19.84
N ASN A 76 9.80 -10.74 20.75
CA ASN A 76 8.80 -9.71 20.42
C ASN A 76 9.42 -8.44 19.81
N ARG A 77 10.73 -8.27 19.88
CA ARG A 77 11.43 -7.11 19.31
C ARG A 77 12.82 -7.52 18.84
N ALA A 78 13.29 -6.89 17.78
CA ALA A 78 14.68 -6.94 17.36
C ALA A 78 15.03 -5.71 16.54
N GLN A 79 16.32 -5.37 16.52
CA GLN A 79 16.84 -4.24 15.77
C GLN A 79 18.20 -4.58 15.19
N SER A 80 18.40 -4.22 13.92
CA SER A 80 19.67 -4.32 13.21
C SER A 80 19.90 -3.00 12.48
N GLY A 81 20.80 -2.17 13.02
CA GLY A 81 21.04 -0.83 12.50
C GLY A 81 19.77 0.03 12.43
N ARG A 82 19.34 0.35 11.20
CA ARG A 82 18.15 1.18 10.91
C ARG A 82 16.85 0.37 10.80
N TYR A 83 16.92 -0.95 10.82
CA TYR A 83 15.79 -1.86 10.63
C TYR A 83 15.33 -2.45 11.97
N SER A 84 14.03 -2.57 12.19
CA SER A 84 13.50 -3.21 13.41
C SER A 84 12.22 -3.99 13.18
N ILE A 85 12.02 -5.00 14.03
CA ILE A 85 10.79 -5.78 14.18
C ILE A 85 10.16 -5.46 15.53
N LYS A 86 8.84 -5.31 15.55
CA LYS A 86 8.02 -5.30 16.76
C LYS A 86 6.83 -6.23 16.57
N TYR A 87 6.71 -7.21 17.45
CA TYR A 87 5.58 -8.12 17.51
C TYR A 87 4.71 -7.83 18.73
N THR A 88 3.42 -7.67 18.52
CA THR A 88 2.42 -7.38 19.54
C THR A 88 1.29 -8.41 19.45
N LYS A 89 1.29 -9.40 20.34
CA LYS A 89 0.27 -10.44 20.34
C LYS A 89 -1.13 -9.85 20.58
N GLY A 90 -2.10 -10.26 19.78
CA GLY A 90 -3.50 -9.83 19.90
C GLY A 90 -3.84 -8.49 19.25
N SER A 91 -2.91 -7.83 18.56
CA SER A 91 -3.26 -6.67 17.72
C SER A 91 -3.83 -7.10 16.37
N ALA A 92 -4.58 -6.22 15.71
CA ALA A 92 -5.16 -6.49 14.40
C ALA A 92 -4.10 -6.83 13.34
N ILE A 93 -2.92 -6.21 13.44
CA ILE A 93 -1.70 -6.59 12.73
C ILE A 93 -0.63 -6.83 13.79
N GLU A 94 -0.19 -8.08 13.93
CA GLU A 94 0.69 -8.45 15.05
C GLU A 94 2.17 -8.19 14.79
N LEU A 95 2.61 -8.06 13.54
CA LEU A 95 4.01 -7.86 13.18
C LEU A 95 4.19 -6.52 12.47
N ASP A 96 4.94 -5.62 13.09
CA ASP A 96 5.35 -4.35 12.50
C ASP A 96 6.85 -4.39 12.17
N VAL A 97 7.20 -3.88 11.00
CA VAL A 97 8.58 -3.66 10.59
C VAL A 97 8.83 -2.18 10.34
N THR A 98 10.00 -1.69 10.75
CA THR A 98 10.35 -0.27 10.62
C THR A 98 11.68 -0.12 9.92
N ILE A 99 11.78 0.86 9.02
CA ILE A 99 13.02 1.38 8.48
C ILE A 99 13.14 2.84 8.91
N THR A 100 14.25 3.20 9.55
CA THR A 100 14.53 4.58 9.96
C THR A 100 15.44 5.31 8.98
N ARG A 101 15.29 6.63 8.86
CA ARG A 101 16.15 7.50 8.05
C ARG A 101 16.34 7.02 6.60
N LEU A 102 15.24 6.74 5.90
CA LEU A 102 15.28 6.18 4.55
C LEU A 102 16.13 7.02 3.61
N LYS A 103 16.84 6.36 2.70
CA LYS A 103 17.63 6.97 1.62
C LYS A 103 17.01 6.63 0.28
N LYS A 104 17.31 7.39 -0.77
CA LYS A 104 16.87 7.05 -2.14
C LYS A 104 17.19 5.61 -2.56
N SER A 105 18.37 5.11 -2.18
CA SER A 105 18.82 3.74 -2.42
C SER A 105 18.00 2.66 -1.70
N ASP A 106 17.20 3.04 -0.70
CA ASP A 106 16.30 2.12 0.01
C ASP A 106 15.03 1.84 -0.79
N THR A 107 14.77 2.55 -1.90
CA THR A 107 13.67 2.20 -2.82
C THR A 107 13.82 0.75 -3.29
N GLY A 108 12.74 -0.02 -3.19
CA GLY A 108 12.77 -1.43 -3.53
C GLY A 108 11.56 -2.20 -3.01
N ARG A 109 11.57 -3.51 -3.24
CA ARG A 109 10.58 -4.43 -2.68
C ARG A 109 11.10 -4.99 -1.37
N TYR A 110 10.18 -5.12 -0.42
CA TYR A 110 10.47 -5.65 0.89
C TYR A 110 9.49 -6.77 1.21
N LYS A 111 9.93 -7.67 2.08
CA LYS A 111 9.13 -8.79 2.54
C LYS A 111 9.31 -8.99 4.04
N CYS A 112 8.21 -9.20 4.74
CA CYS A 112 8.23 -9.59 6.13
C CYS A 112 7.30 -10.78 6.34
N GLY A 113 7.53 -11.53 7.41
CA GLY A 113 6.76 -12.73 7.63
C GLY A 113 7.25 -13.56 8.79
N TYR A 114 6.82 -14.81 8.77
CA TYR A 114 7.04 -15.81 9.79
C TYR A 114 7.75 -17.04 9.23
N GLY A 115 8.55 -17.70 10.06
CA GLY A 115 9.31 -18.89 9.69
C GLY A 115 10.68 -18.57 9.07
N SER A 116 11.17 -19.46 8.22
CA SER A 116 12.48 -19.31 7.56
C SER A 116 12.41 -18.30 6.41
N PRO A 117 13.32 -17.31 6.32
CA PRO A 117 13.27 -16.30 5.25
C PRO A 117 13.29 -16.87 3.82
N SER A 118 14.07 -17.94 3.60
CA SER A 118 14.20 -18.64 2.31
C SER A 118 12.97 -19.47 1.93
N SER A 119 12.15 -19.84 2.92
CA SER A 119 10.93 -20.64 2.75
C SER A 119 9.90 -20.25 3.83
N PRO A 120 9.27 -19.07 3.70
CA PRO A 120 8.39 -18.53 4.75
C PRO A 120 7.11 -19.35 4.92
N ASP A 121 6.64 -19.49 6.16
CA ASP A 121 5.34 -20.07 6.46
C ASP A 121 4.20 -19.11 6.05
N SER A 122 4.44 -17.81 6.28
CA SER A 122 3.62 -16.71 5.80
C SER A 122 4.49 -15.52 5.50
N SER A 123 4.16 -14.78 4.44
CA SER A 123 4.87 -13.56 4.10
C SER A 123 3.97 -12.51 3.48
N TYR A 124 4.34 -11.25 3.70
CA TYR A 124 3.73 -10.07 3.13
C TYR A 124 4.79 -9.30 2.36
N SER A 125 4.57 -9.09 1.06
CA SER A 125 5.47 -8.31 0.20
C SER A 125 4.85 -6.96 -0.10
N PHE A 126 5.67 -5.90 -0.09
CA PHE A 126 5.23 -4.54 -0.35
C PHE A 126 6.39 -3.70 -0.93
N PRO A 127 6.10 -2.71 -1.79
CA PRO A 127 7.10 -1.78 -2.27
C PRO A 127 7.24 -0.57 -1.35
N ILE A 128 8.47 -0.10 -1.19
CA ILE A 128 8.79 1.21 -0.61
C ILE A 128 9.42 2.08 -1.70
N ILE A 129 8.90 3.31 -1.85
CA ILE A 129 9.40 4.31 -2.79
C ILE A 129 9.86 5.53 -1.99
N VAL A 130 11.14 5.89 -2.13
CA VAL A 130 11.71 7.04 -1.43
C VAL A 130 11.78 8.24 -2.36
N VAL A 131 11.05 9.30 -2.04
CA VAL A 131 10.99 10.55 -2.80
C VAL A 131 11.80 11.65 -2.11
N ASP A 132 12.17 12.70 -2.83
CA ASP A 132 12.87 13.82 -2.21
C ASP A 132 11.91 14.52 -1.26
N ALA A 133 12.45 15.20 -0.26
CA ALA A 133 11.66 16.20 0.43
C ALA A 133 11.19 17.18 -0.63
N VAL A 134 9.88 17.44 -0.69
CA VAL A 134 9.37 18.56 -1.46
C VAL A 134 9.89 19.81 -0.77
N SER A 135 11.12 20.19 -1.13
CA SER A 135 11.68 21.50 -0.83
C SER A 135 10.71 22.44 -1.51
N GLY A 136 9.89 23.12 -0.70
CA GLY A 136 8.68 23.80 -1.13
C GLY A 136 8.85 24.31 -2.54
N VAL A 137 8.15 23.68 -3.49
CA VAL A 137 8.02 24.27 -4.80
C VAL A 137 7.33 25.58 -4.49
N SER A 138 8.11 26.66 -4.43
CA SER A 138 7.61 27.98 -4.75
C SER A 138 7.03 27.79 -6.13
N LEU A 139 5.73 27.48 -6.17
CA LEU A 139 4.99 27.35 -7.40
C LEU A 139 5.34 28.62 -8.18
N PRO A 140 5.97 28.53 -9.38
CA PRO A 140 6.06 29.71 -10.22
C PRO A 140 4.63 30.20 -10.36
N GLY A 141 4.39 31.47 -9.98
CA GLY A 141 3.09 32.03 -9.61
C GLY A 141 2.02 32.01 -10.71
N TYR A 142 1.54 30.83 -11.07
CA TYR A 142 0.54 30.62 -12.11
C TYR A 142 -0.76 29.99 -11.59
N PHE A 143 -0.96 29.97 -10.27
CA PHE A 143 -2.23 29.54 -9.65
C PHE A 143 -3.06 30.69 -9.05
N TRP A 144 -2.78 31.94 -9.40
CA TRP A 144 -3.65 33.09 -9.10
C TRP A 144 -4.31 33.65 -10.37
N PRO A 145 -5.43 33.05 -10.82
CA PRO A 145 -6.49 33.90 -11.35
C PRO A 145 -7.89 33.65 -10.77
N LEU A 146 -8.10 32.68 -9.87
CA LEU A 146 -9.47 32.37 -9.39
C LEU A 146 -9.83 32.89 -7.99
N VAL A 147 -8.92 33.54 -7.26
CA VAL A 147 -9.24 34.21 -5.98
C VAL A 147 -9.40 35.73 -6.08
N ALA A 148 -9.26 36.31 -7.28
CA ALA A 148 -9.35 37.76 -7.52
C ALA A 148 -10.68 38.21 -8.14
N SER A 149 -11.81 37.59 -7.75
CA SER A 149 -13.16 38.07 -8.13
C SER A 149 -13.97 38.66 -6.97
N MET A 150 -13.41 38.76 -5.76
CA MET A 150 -13.96 39.63 -4.72
C MET A 150 -13.13 40.92 -4.66
N SER A 151 -13.25 41.73 -5.71
CA SER A 151 -12.77 43.11 -5.69
C SER A 151 -13.54 43.90 -4.63
N LEU A 152 -12.77 44.46 -3.71
CA LEU A 152 -13.16 45.52 -2.78
C LEU A 152 -13.92 46.64 -3.53
N ILE A 153 -15.14 46.92 -3.12
CA ILE A 153 -15.72 48.26 -3.31
C ILE A 153 -15.07 49.14 -2.23
N THR A 154 -13.91 49.73 -2.56
CA THR A 154 -13.44 50.94 -1.86
C THR A 154 -13.90 52.15 -2.66
N SER A 155 -15.01 52.73 -2.24
CA SER A 155 -15.27 54.17 -2.34
C SER A 155 -15.38 54.60 -0.87
N GLY A 156 -14.45 55.31 -0.25
CA GLY A 156 -13.74 56.48 -0.76
C GLY A 156 -14.23 57.69 0.04
N LEU A 157 -13.41 58.06 1.04
CA LEU A 157 -13.20 59.38 1.62
C LEU A 157 -14.23 60.02 2.59
N TRP A 158 -13.66 60.51 3.70
CA TRP A 158 -14.25 61.27 4.80
C TRP A 158 -14.65 62.70 4.40
N LEU A 159 -15.84 63.13 4.85
CA LEU A 159 -16.13 64.37 5.56
C LEU A 159 -17.45 64.18 6.33
#